data_AF-M1V8X0-F1
#
_entry.id   AF-M1V8X0-F1
#
_cell.length_a   1.000
_cell.length_b   1.000
_cell.length_c   1.000
_cell.angle_alpha   90.00
_cell.angle_beta   90.00
_cell.angle_gamma   90.00
#
_symmetry.space_group_name_H-M   'P 1'
#
loop_
_entity.id
_entity.type
_entity.pdbx_description
1 polymer ?
#
loop_
_entity_poly.entity_id
_entity_poly.type
_entity_poly.pdbx_seq_one_letter_code
_entity_poly.pdbx_strand_id
1 'polypeptide(L)'
;MFCGYFARTKGAHRHWVRLLRCTLWGQGALCTCESAARTVVLVRLRRGIPHSAGHRHALTMSSWQAAKTYVLYASLFVLSFSMMTWFREPKLTAFFRERTETGASAVLALCTAPEAATAESIAQALLSAHLVACVNIVPGVQSMYWWEGKIHNDKESLLIMKTRSELQDAVIDTIRKVHPYQVPEVLFLPIQGGLPAYLDWLHEMTRKSS
;
A
#
# COMPACT_ATOMS: atom_id res chain seq x y z
N MET A 1 8.29 20.28 -31.56
CA MET A 1 7.95 21.72 -31.43
C MET A 1 7.18 21.93 -30.13
N PHE A 2 7.82 22.49 -29.10
CA PHE A 2 7.11 22.95 -27.90
C PHE A 2 6.32 24.21 -28.27
N CYS A 3 5.00 24.10 -28.38
CA CYS A 3 4.14 25.25 -28.57
C CYS A 3 3.96 25.96 -27.22
N GLY A 4 4.78 26.98 -26.96
CA GLY A 4 4.71 27.80 -25.74
C GLY A 4 3.47 28.68 -25.78
N TYR A 5 2.32 28.16 -25.33
CA TYR A 5 1.13 28.97 -25.16
C TYR A 5 1.25 29.80 -23.87
N PHE A 6 1.08 31.10 -24.02
CA PHE A 6 1.09 32.07 -22.95
C PHE A 6 -0.31 32.68 -22.80
N ALA A 7 -0.88 32.60 -21.60
CA ALA A 7 -2.19 33.19 -21.29
C ALA A 7 -2.03 34.48 -20.50
N ARG A 8 -2.85 35.49 -20.83
CA ARG A 8 -2.89 36.79 -20.15
C ARG A 8 -4.01 36.79 -19.10
N THR A 9 -3.65 36.90 -17.83
CA THR A 9 -4.64 37.01 -16.75
C THR A 9 -5.24 38.43 -16.70
N LYS A 10 -6.51 38.57 -16.32
CA LYS A 10 -7.14 39.88 -16.08
C LYS A 10 -6.95 40.25 -14.61
N GLY A 11 -6.17 41.30 -14.37
CA GLY A 11 -5.85 41.87 -13.05
C GLY A 11 -4.82 43.00 -13.18
N ALA A 12 -4.65 43.81 -12.12
CA ALA A 12 -3.88 45.07 -12.14
C ALA A 12 -2.37 44.90 -12.41
N HIS A 13 -1.78 43.72 -12.16
CA HIS A 13 -0.40 43.40 -12.52
C HIS A 13 -0.34 42.31 -13.59
N ARG A 14 0.31 42.62 -14.73
CA ARG A 14 0.34 41.77 -15.91
C ARG A 14 1.56 40.84 -15.85
N HIS A 15 1.34 39.53 -15.79
CA HIS A 15 2.39 38.52 -15.93
C HIS A 15 2.02 37.49 -17.00
N TRP A 16 3.05 36.96 -17.66
CA TRP A 16 2.94 35.86 -18.62
C TRP A 16 3.26 34.56 -17.91
N VAL A 17 2.37 33.56 -18.01
CA VAL A 17 2.61 32.25 -17.37
C VAL A 17 2.65 31.14 -18.39
N ARG A 18 3.57 30.21 -18.19
CA ARG A 18 3.82 29.05 -19.05
C ARG A 18 2.79 27.96 -18.76
N LEU A 19 2.11 27.48 -19.79
CA LEU A 19 1.14 26.40 -19.69
C LEU A 19 1.85 25.04 -19.87
N LEU A 20 1.58 24.10 -18.97
CA LEU A 20 2.23 22.78 -18.93
C LEU A 20 1.46 21.73 -19.74
N ARG A 21 0.13 21.79 -19.72
CA ARG A 21 -0.75 20.85 -20.45
C ARG A 21 -2.03 21.56 -20.84
N CYS A 22 -2.45 21.46 -22.10
CA CYS A 22 -3.77 21.90 -22.54
C CYS A 22 -4.51 20.72 -23.17
N THR A 23 -5.72 20.45 -22.68
CA THR A 23 -6.64 19.49 -23.28
C THR A 23 -7.77 20.26 -23.95
N LEU A 24 -7.93 20.08 -25.26
CA LEU A 24 -8.91 20.79 -26.07
C LEU A 24 -10.28 20.12 -25.95
N TRP A 25 -11.32 20.92 -25.76
CA TRP A 25 -12.69 20.43 -25.75
C TRP A 25 -13.62 21.45 -26.44
N GLY A 26 -14.05 21.13 -27.66
CA GLY A 26 -14.89 22.02 -28.47
C GLY A 26 -14.22 23.39 -28.76
N GLN A 27 -14.88 24.49 -28.38
CA GLN A 27 -14.36 25.86 -28.53
C GLN A 27 -13.60 26.39 -27.28
N GLY A 28 -13.24 25.50 -26.34
CA GLY A 28 -12.48 25.83 -25.14
C GLY A 28 -11.23 24.97 -24.98
N ALA A 29 -10.28 25.45 -24.19
CA ALA A 29 -9.14 24.68 -23.72
C ALA A 29 -9.12 24.69 -22.19
N LEU A 30 -8.93 23.50 -21.59
CA LEU A 30 -8.58 23.38 -20.19
C LEU A 30 -7.07 23.33 -20.10
N CYS A 31 -6.45 24.31 -19.43
CA CYS A 31 -5.00 24.37 -19.35
C CYS A 31 -4.54 24.39 -17.89
N THR A 32 -3.51 23.59 -17.59
CA THR A 32 -2.83 23.59 -16.30
C THR A 32 -1.59 24.47 -16.36
N CYS A 33 -1.43 25.28 -15.32
CA CYS A 33 -0.44 26.35 -15.24
C CYS A 33 0.60 26.03 -14.17
N GLU A 34 1.86 26.39 -14.43
CA GLU A 34 2.97 26.26 -13.48
C GLU A 34 3.04 27.51 -12.58
N SER A 35 2.11 27.61 -11.64
CA SER A 35 2.28 28.47 -10.46
C SER A 35 2.11 27.62 -9.20
N ALA A 36 2.69 28.07 -8.07
CA ALA A 36 2.81 27.32 -6.82
C ALA A 36 1.49 26.76 -6.23
N ALA A 37 0.33 27.13 -6.79
CA ALA A 37 -0.99 26.68 -6.35
C ALA A 37 -1.72 25.72 -7.32
N ARG A 38 -1.12 25.25 -8.43
CA ARG A 38 -1.74 24.33 -9.42
C ARG A 38 -3.18 24.71 -9.78
N THR A 39 -3.43 25.99 -10.10
CA THR A 39 -4.76 26.48 -10.45
C THR A 39 -5.14 26.08 -11.87
N VAL A 40 -6.34 25.50 -12.04
CA VAL A 40 -6.91 25.18 -13.36
C VAL A 40 -7.63 26.43 -13.89
N VAL A 41 -7.22 26.91 -15.06
CA VAL A 41 -7.83 28.09 -15.69
C VAL A 41 -8.55 27.67 -16.97
N LEU A 42 -9.81 28.08 -17.08
CA LEU A 42 -10.64 27.82 -18.25
C LEU A 42 -10.44 28.95 -19.27
N VAL A 43 -9.84 28.64 -20.41
CA VAL A 43 -9.54 29.61 -21.46
C VAL A 43 -10.47 29.37 -22.64
N ARG A 44 -11.28 30.38 -22.98
CA ARG A 44 -12.13 30.36 -24.18
C ARG A 44 -11.28 30.74 -25.40
N LEU A 45 -11.16 29.83 -26.35
CA LEU A 45 -10.42 30.10 -27.59
C LEU A 45 -11.29 30.92 -28.54
N ARG A 46 -10.87 32.13 -28.90
CA ARG A 46 -11.43 32.85 -30.05
C ARG A 46 -10.92 32.16 -31.32
N ARG A 47 -11.80 31.51 -32.08
CA ARG A 47 -11.44 31.01 -33.41
C ARG A 47 -11.39 32.16 -34.42
N GLY A 48 -10.18 32.38 -34.95
CA GLY A 48 -9.88 32.54 -36.37
C GLY A 48 -10.30 33.85 -37.05
N ILE A 49 -9.30 34.63 -37.46
CA ILE A 49 -9.41 35.53 -38.62
C ILE A 49 -9.27 34.65 -39.88
N PRO A 50 -10.20 34.73 -40.84
CA PRO A 50 -9.85 34.51 -42.24
C PRO A 50 -10.18 35.74 -43.10
N HIS A 51 -9.32 35.97 -44.08
CA HIS A 51 -9.46 36.96 -45.12
C HIS A 51 -10.68 36.67 -46.02
N SER A 52 -11.22 37.77 -46.54
CA SER A 52 -12.10 37.93 -47.73
C SER A 52 -13.63 38.00 -47.52
N ALA A 53 -14.11 39.19 -47.90
CA ALA A 53 -15.40 39.54 -48.51
C ALA A 53 -16.73 39.19 -47.82
N GLY A 54 -17.47 40.26 -47.48
CA GLY A 54 -18.85 40.43 -47.91
C GLY A 54 -19.96 39.70 -47.14
N HIS A 55 -20.68 40.49 -46.34
CA HIS A 55 -22.13 40.47 -46.08
C HIS A 55 -22.51 40.46 -44.59
N ARG A 56 -23.20 41.54 -44.21
CA ARG A 56 -23.94 41.71 -42.95
C ARG A 56 -25.07 40.70 -42.90
N HIS A 57 -25.16 39.85 -41.88
CA HIS A 57 -26.42 39.33 -41.35
C HIS A 57 -26.34 39.23 -39.83
N ALA A 58 -27.28 39.92 -39.16
CA ALA A 58 -27.55 39.79 -37.74
C ALA A 58 -28.24 38.44 -37.48
N LEU A 59 -27.87 37.76 -36.41
CA LEU A 59 -28.68 36.68 -35.86
C LEU A 59 -28.85 36.88 -34.35
N THR A 60 -30.12 37.07 -34.03
CA THR A 60 -30.74 37.34 -32.74
C THR A 60 -30.74 36.12 -31.82
N MET A 61 -30.79 36.40 -30.51
CA MET A 61 -30.90 35.45 -29.42
C MET A 61 -32.14 34.56 -29.51
N SER A 62 -31.98 33.25 -29.30
CA SER A 62 -33.03 32.41 -28.69
C SER A 62 -32.46 31.11 -28.10
N SER A 63 -32.05 31.12 -26.82
CA SER A 63 -31.91 29.87 -26.05
C SER A 63 -31.82 30.15 -24.54
N TRP A 64 -32.86 30.79 -23.97
CA TRP A 64 -32.97 30.98 -22.51
C TRP A 64 -33.50 29.72 -21.77
N GLN A 65 -33.93 28.68 -22.48
CA GLN A 65 -34.42 27.44 -21.87
C GLN A 65 -33.35 26.35 -21.66
N ALA A 66 -32.25 26.34 -22.42
CA ALA A 66 -31.20 25.33 -22.26
C ALA A 66 -30.31 25.55 -21.02
N ALA A 67 -30.20 26.80 -20.55
CA ALA A 67 -29.33 27.14 -19.42
C ALA A 67 -29.91 26.73 -18.05
N LYS A 68 -31.24 26.68 -17.92
CA LYS A 68 -31.89 26.34 -16.63
C LYS A 68 -31.82 24.84 -16.31
N THR A 69 -31.92 23.98 -17.33
CA THR A 69 -31.85 22.53 -17.16
C THR A 69 -30.45 22.06 -16.75
N TYR A 70 -29.41 22.74 -17.22
CA TYR A 70 -28.02 22.37 -16.93
C TYR A 70 -27.60 22.68 -15.49
N VAL A 71 -28.09 23.79 -14.92
CA VAL A 71 -27.79 24.19 -13.53
C VAL A 71 -28.46 23.24 -12.52
N LEU A 72 -29.69 22.79 -12.81
CA LEU A 72 -30.39 21.84 -11.94
C LEU A 72 -29.74 20.45 -11.95
N TYR A 73 -29.32 19.95 -13.12
CA TYR A 73 -28.63 18.66 -13.22
C TYR A 73 -27.24 18.67 -12.60
N ALA A 74 -26.47 19.75 -12.76
CA ALA A 74 -25.16 19.89 -12.13
C ALA A 74 -25.23 19.94 -10.60
N SER A 75 -26.34 20.45 -10.03
CA SER A 75 -26.55 20.54 -8.58
C SER A 75 -26.90 19.18 -7.96
N LEU A 76 -27.71 18.37 -8.65
CA LEU A 76 -28.06 17.02 -8.21
C LEU A 76 -26.86 16.06 -8.27
N PHE A 77 -25.98 16.21 -9.26
CA PHE A 77 -24.80 15.36 -9.40
C PHE A 77 -23.76 15.59 -8.28
N VAL A 78 -23.58 16.85 -7.85
CA VAL A 78 -22.67 17.18 -6.73
C VAL A 78 -23.22 16.67 -5.39
N LEU A 79 -24.54 16.69 -5.19
CA LEU A 79 -25.17 16.17 -3.97
C LEU A 79 -25.09 14.64 -3.88
N SER A 80 -25.24 13.90 -4.98
CA SER A 80 -25.01 12.44 -4.99
C SER A 80 -23.54 12.07 -4.82
N PHE A 81 -22.61 12.85 -5.38
CA PHE A 81 -21.17 12.59 -5.21
C PHE A 81 -20.69 12.89 -3.79
N SER A 82 -21.21 13.96 -3.16
CA SER A 82 -20.92 14.26 -1.75
C SER A 82 -21.44 13.16 -0.82
N MET A 83 -22.62 12.60 -1.07
CA MET A 83 -23.17 11.50 -0.25
C MET A 83 -22.36 10.20 -0.39
N MET A 84 -21.79 9.91 -1.57
CA MET A 84 -20.89 8.76 -1.77
C MET A 84 -19.51 8.94 -1.12
N THR A 85 -19.05 10.17 -0.91
CA THR A 85 -17.79 10.45 -0.19
C THR A 85 -17.96 10.63 1.32
N TRP A 86 -19.19 10.88 1.80
CA TRP A 86 -19.49 11.10 3.21
C TRP A 86 -19.70 9.79 3.98
N PHE A 87 -20.06 8.70 3.30
CA PHE A 87 -20.18 7.35 3.87
C PHE A 87 -18.92 6.48 3.69
N ARG A 88 -17.74 7.10 3.62
CA ARG A 88 -16.46 6.39 3.75
C ARG A 88 -15.81 6.78 5.07
N GLU A 89 -16.38 6.28 6.16
CA GLU A 89 -15.81 6.32 7.51
C GLU A 89 -14.33 5.86 7.46
N PRO A 90 -13.34 6.75 7.69
CA PRO A 90 -11.93 6.37 7.74
C PRO A 90 -11.58 5.62 9.03
N LYS A 91 -12.52 5.52 9.98
CA LYS A 91 -12.23 5.06 11.34
C LYS A 91 -11.83 3.60 11.42
N LEU A 92 -12.28 2.73 10.50
CA LEU A 92 -11.89 1.32 10.51
C LEU A 92 -10.46 1.08 9.98
N THR A 93 -9.96 1.91 9.07
CA THR A 93 -8.57 1.81 8.59
C THR A 93 -7.59 2.48 9.54
N ALA A 94 -8.01 3.53 10.26
CA ALA A 94 -7.22 4.12 11.33
C ALA A 94 -7.12 3.20 12.57
N PHE A 95 -8.21 2.52 12.94
CA PHE A 95 -8.20 1.56 14.05
C PHE A 95 -7.25 0.37 13.82
N PHE A 96 -7.07 -0.04 12.56
CA PHE A 96 -6.09 -1.05 12.18
C PHE A 96 -4.64 -0.52 12.09
N ARG A 97 -4.45 0.80 12.00
CA ARG A 97 -3.15 1.45 11.79
C ARG A 97 -2.50 1.98 13.06
N GLU A 98 -3.26 2.17 14.14
CA GLU A 98 -2.77 2.83 15.36
C GLU A 98 -2.18 1.86 16.41
N ARG A 99 -2.24 0.54 16.20
CA ARG A 99 -1.58 -0.46 17.06
C ARG A 99 -0.22 -0.96 16.55
N THR A 100 0.33 -0.38 15.49
CA THR A 100 1.60 -0.83 14.90
C THR A 100 2.79 0.09 15.21
N GLU A 101 2.69 0.99 16.19
CA GLU A 101 3.77 1.95 16.51
C GLU A 101 4.34 1.83 17.92
N THR A 102 4.27 0.65 18.54
CA THR A 102 5.14 0.30 19.67
C THR A 102 6.03 -0.89 19.34
N GLY A 103 7.11 -0.61 18.61
CA GLY A 103 8.46 -0.98 19.07
C GLY A 103 8.99 -2.39 18.92
N ALA A 104 8.21 -3.42 18.60
CA ALA A 104 8.77 -4.72 18.20
C ALA A 104 7.73 -5.60 17.48
N SER A 105 7.99 -5.93 16.21
CA SER A 105 7.16 -6.89 15.49
C SER A 105 7.53 -8.31 15.92
N ALA A 106 6.55 -9.10 16.36
CA ALA A 106 6.72 -10.51 16.71
C ALA A 106 6.36 -11.42 15.51
N VAL A 107 7.00 -12.59 15.45
CA VAL A 107 6.80 -13.59 14.40
C VAL A 107 6.66 -14.99 15.01
N LEU A 108 5.85 -15.82 14.34
CA LEU A 108 5.75 -17.24 14.57
C LEU A 108 6.69 -17.94 13.58
N ALA A 109 7.66 -18.70 14.07
CA ALA A 109 8.55 -19.49 13.22
C ALA A 109 8.14 -20.98 13.26
N LEU A 110 8.11 -21.61 12.09
CA LEU A 110 7.84 -23.03 11.90
C LEU A 110 9.11 -23.71 11.41
N CYS A 111 9.42 -24.88 11.97
CA CYS A 111 10.52 -25.73 11.54
C CYS A 111 10.12 -27.20 11.74
N THR A 112 10.43 -28.08 10.80
CA THR A 112 10.35 -29.52 11.02
C THR A 112 11.70 -30.08 11.41
N ALA A 113 11.71 -31.21 12.12
CA ALA A 113 12.93 -31.96 12.46
C ALA A 113 12.64 -33.47 12.45
N PRO A 114 13.59 -34.32 12.04
CA PRO A 114 13.36 -35.77 11.88
C PRO A 114 13.03 -36.48 13.19
N GLU A 115 13.81 -36.23 14.25
CA GLU A 115 13.68 -36.91 15.53
C GLU A 115 13.22 -35.95 16.63
N ALA A 116 12.49 -36.48 17.61
CA ALA A 116 12.10 -35.73 18.80
C ALA A 116 13.34 -35.15 19.53
N ALA A 117 14.41 -35.93 19.62
CA ALA A 117 15.68 -35.49 20.24
C ALA A 117 16.32 -34.31 19.46
N THR A 118 16.23 -34.30 18.14
CA THR A 118 16.69 -33.18 17.32
C THR A 118 15.84 -31.94 17.56
N ALA A 119 14.51 -32.09 17.62
CA ALA A 119 13.60 -30.99 17.91
C ALA A 119 13.86 -30.38 19.31
N GLU A 120 14.07 -31.22 20.32
CA GLU A 120 14.44 -30.79 21.67
C GLU A 120 15.80 -30.06 21.68
N SER A 121 16.79 -30.58 20.96
CA SER A 121 18.12 -29.97 20.86
C SER A 121 18.06 -28.57 20.21
N ILE A 122 17.26 -28.42 19.15
CA ILE A 122 17.02 -27.13 18.50
C ILE A 122 16.32 -26.17 19.46
N ALA A 123 15.26 -26.63 20.13
CA ALA A 123 14.51 -25.81 21.08
C ALA A 123 15.41 -25.31 22.21
N GLN A 124 16.23 -26.20 22.79
CA GLN A 124 17.16 -25.87 23.86
C GLN A 124 18.22 -24.86 23.39
N ALA A 125 18.81 -25.04 22.21
CA ALA A 125 19.80 -24.12 21.66
C ALA A 125 19.22 -22.71 21.46
N LEU A 126 18.01 -22.61 20.90
CA LEU A 126 17.34 -21.34 20.66
C LEU A 126 16.93 -20.62 21.95
N LEU A 127 16.38 -21.37 22.92
CA LEU A 127 15.98 -20.84 24.23
C LEU A 127 17.19 -20.37 25.03
N SER A 128 18.24 -21.18 25.12
CA SER A 128 19.47 -20.84 25.84
C SER A 128 20.19 -19.62 25.25
N ALA A 129 20.05 -19.38 23.94
CA ALA A 129 20.59 -18.20 23.27
C ALA A 129 19.65 -16.97 23.34
N HIS A 130 18.51 -17.05 24.03
CA HIS A 130 17.46 -16.02 24.07
C HIS A 130 17.00 -15.56 22.68
N LEU A 131 17.00 -16.49 21.71
CA LEU A 131 16.57 -16.22 20.33
C LEU A 131 15.07 -16.42 20.12
N VAL A 132 14.42 -17.17 20.99
CA VAL A 132 12.97 -17.41 20.99
C VAL A 132 12.46 -17.32 22.42
N ALA A 133 11.23 -16.86 22.61
CA ALA A 133 10.62 -16.79 23.95
C ALA A 133 10.05 -18.14 24.38
N CYS A 134 9.47 -18.89 23.43
CA CYS A 134 9.00 -20.24 23.65
C CYS A 134 8.97 -21.07 22.37
N VAL A 135 8.91 -22.39 22.56
CA VAL A 135 8.80 -23.40 21.51
C VAL A 135 7.73 -24.41 21.92
N ASN A 136 6.81 -24.72 21.01
CA ASN A 136 5.95 -25.89 21.15
C ASN A 136 6.47 -26.97 20.21
N ILE A 137 6.62 -28.19 20.70
CA ILE A 137 7.03 -29.35 19.89
C ILE A 137 5.80 -30.23 19.70
N VAL A 138 5.41 -30.46 18.44
CA VAL A 138 4.32 -31.35 18.06
C VAL A 138 4.93 -32.62 17.46
N PRO A 139 4.95 -33.74 18.17
CA PRO A 139 5.55 -34.98 17.68
C PRO A 139 4.62 -35.71 16.70
N GLY A 140 5.19 -36.58 15.88
CA GLY A 140 4.42 -37.53 15.07
C GLY A 140 3.76 -36.92 13.83
N VAL A 141 4.31 -35.83 13.31
CA VAL A 141 3.90 -35.24 12.03
C VAL A 141 4.36 -36.14 10.88
N GLN A 142 3.54 -36.26 9.83
CA GLN A 142 3.93 -36.91 8.59
C GLN A 142 4.22 -35.86 7.52
N SER A 143 5.44 -35.86 7.01
CA SER A 143 5.89 -34.95 5.97
C SER A 143 6.00 -35.72 4.66
N MET A 144 5.15 -35.36 3.69
CA MET A 144 5.15 -35.93 2.35
C MET A 144 5.65 -34.91 1.34
N TYR A 145 6.67 -35.25 0.57
CA TYR A 145 7.34 -34.33 -0.35
C TYR A 145 7.92 -35.06 -1.56
N TRP A 146 8.23 -34.32 -2.62
CA TRP A 146 8.85 -34.87 -3.82
C TRP A 146 10.37 -34.65 -3.78
N TRP A 147 11.14 -35.71 -3.87
CA TRP A 147 12.60 -35.65 -3.90
C TRP A 147 13.16 -36.77 -4.76
N GLU A 148 14.25 -36.51 -5.49
CA GLU A 148 14.92 -37.50 -6.37
C GLU A 148 13.98 -38.31 -7.28
N GLY A 149 12.94 -37.66 -7.79
CA GLY A 149 11.99 -38.27 -8.73
C GLY A 149 10.94 -39.20 -8.09
N LYS A 150 10.80 -39.21 -6.76
CA LYS A 150 9.79 -40.01 -6.05
C LYS A 150 9.14 -39.22 -4.91
N ILE A 151 7.97 -39.71 -4.47
CA ILE A 151 7.33 -39.21 -3.25
C ILE A 151 7.98 -39.87 -2.04
N HIS A 152 8.42 -39.05 -1.11
CA HIS A 152 8.90 -39.45 0.21
C HIS A 152 7.79 -39.23 1.25
N ASN A 153 7.84 -39.99 2.34
CA ASN A 153 6.96 -39.86 3.49
C ASN A 153 7.77 -40.15 4.75
N ASP A 154 8.10 -39.10 5.49
CA ASP A 154 8.92 -39.18 6.69
C ASP A 154 8.11 -38.78 7.93
N LYS A 155 8.45 -39.39 9.06
CA LYS A 155 7.92 -38.99 10.37
C LYS A 155 8.83 -37.91 10.94
N GLU A 156 8.23 -36.81 11.37
CA GLU A 156 8.94 -35.65 11.88
C GLU A 156 8.25 -35.08 13.12
N SER A 157 8.91 -34.09 13.73
CA SER A 157 8.35 -33.23 14.77
C SER A 157 8.28 -31.79 14.24
N LEU A 158 7.15 -31.12 14.47
CA LEU A 158 6.96 -29.72 14.12
C LEU A 158 7.29 -28.84 15.33
N LEU A 159 8.22 -27.91 15.16
CA LEU A 159 8.54 -26.85 16.10
C LEU A 159 7.74 -25.59 15.74
N ILE A 160 7.03 -25.06 16.72
CA ILE A 160 6.29 -23.80 16.63
C ILE A 160 6.89 -22.81 17.62
N MET A 161 7.70 -21.89 17.12
CA MET A 161 8.53 -20.99 17.91
C MET A 161 8.00 -19.56 17.84
N LYS A 162 8.10 -18.78 18.93
CA LYS A 162 7.66 -17.37 18.94
C LYS A 162 8.85 -16.48 19.28
N THR A 163 9.08 -15.48 18.44
CA THR A 163 10.25 -14.60 18.56
C THR A 163 9.98 -13.21 17.99
N ARG A 164 10.99 -12.33 18.07
CA ARG A 164 11.04 -11.03 17.41
C ARG A 164 11.38 -11.21 15.93
N SER A 165 10.75 -10.41 15.08
CA SER A 165 11.05 -10.29 13.65
C SER A 165 12.54 -10.00 13.38
N GLU A 166 13.20 -9.23 14.26
CA GLU A 166 14.62 -8.88 14.13
C GLU A 166 15.58 -10.05 14.36
N LEU A 167 15.12 -11.15 14.96
CA LEU A 167 15.96 -12.31 15.31
C LEU A 167 15.88 -13.44 14.28
N GLN A 168 15.15 -13.26 13.17
CA GLN A 168 14.93 -14.30 12.15
C GLN A 168 16.23 -14.94 11.66
N ASP A 169 17.21 -14.11 11.26
CA ASP A 169 18.50 -14.60 10.74
C ASP A 169 19.27 -15.39 11.80
N ALA A 170 19.31 -14.90 13.05
CA ALA A 170 19.98 -15.59 14.14
C ALA A 170 19.30 -16.93 14.50
N VAL A 171 17.97 -17.01 14.36
CA VAL A 171 17.20 -18.25 14.52
C VAL A 171 17.56 -19.23 13.40
N ILE A 172 17.54 -18.79 12.14
CA ILE A 172 17.94 -19.64 10.99
C ILE A 172 19.35 -20.18 11.19
N ASP A 173 20.31 -19.31 11.53
CA ASP A 173 21.72 -19.70 11.71
C ASP A 173 21.91 -20.71 12.83
N THR A 174 21.18 -20.56 13.94
CA THR A 174 21.22 -21.51 15.05
C THR A 174 20.62 -22.86 14.64
N ILE A 175 19.47 -22.84 13.97
CA ILE A 175 18.84 -24.06 13.46
C ILE A 175 19.81 -24.79 12.52
N ARG A 176 20.40 -24.09 11.53
CA ARG A 176 21.34 -24.70 10.57
C ARG A 176 22.57 -25.36 11.20
N LYS A 177 23.02 -24.87 12.36
CA LYS A 177 24.17 -25.46 13.07
C LYS A 177 23.83 -26.77 13.78
N VAL A 178 22.56 -26.96 14.17
CA VAL A 178 22.10 -28.10 14.95
C VAL A 178 21.36 -29.12 14.06
N HIS A 179 20.69 -28.65 13.01
CA HIS A 179 19.80 -29.44 12.19
C HIS A 179 20.57 -30.42 11.28
N PRO A 180 20.18 -31.71 11.20
CA PRO A 180 20.89 -32.71 10.40
C PRO A 180 20.72 -32.50 8.88
N TYR A 181 19.58 -31.94 8.44
CA TYR A 181 19.35 -31.63 7.04
C TYR A 181 20.19 -30.45 6.55
N GLN A 182 20.68 -30.55 5.31
CA GLN A 182 21.43 -29.48 4.65
C GLN A 182 20.57 -28.21 4.44
N VAL A 183 19.28 -28.41 4.15
CA VAL A 183 18.30 -27.34 3.95
C VAL A 183 17.09 -27.63 4.85
N PRO A 184 17.11 -27.18 6.13
CA PRO A 184 15.96 -27.32 7.01
C PRO A 184 14.80 -26.43 6.57
N GLU A 185 13.57 -26.88 6.78
CA GLU A 185 12.39 -26.01 6.67
C GLU A 185 12.43 -24.98 7.81
N VAL A 186 12.46 -23.69 7.49
CA VAL A 186 12.27 -22.62 8.47
C VAL A 186 11.43 -21.52 7.82
N LEU A 187 10.20 -21.33 8.31
CA LEU A 187 9.24 -20.35 7.77
C LEU A 187 8.80 -19.39 8.86
N PHE A 188 8.57 -18.12 8.52
CA PHE A 188 8.11 -17.10 9.46
C PHE A 188 6.76 -16.53 9.05
N LEU A 189 5.85 -16.44 10.01
CA LEU A 189 4.51 -15.88 9.86
C LEU A 189 4.37 -14.65 10.78
N PRO A 190 3.92 -13.49 10.27
CA PRO A 190 3.78 -12.29 11.08
C PRO A 190 2.66 -12.44 12.12
N ILE A 191 2.94 -12.08 13.37
CA ILE A 191 1.91 -12.01 14.42
C ILE A 191 1.28 -10.61 14.36
N GLN A 192 0.00 -10.56 13.95
CA GLN A 192 -0.74 -9.29 13.80
C GLN A 192 -1.30 -8.73 15.12
N GLY A 193 -1.37 -9.55 16.15
CA GLY A 193 -1.91 -9.16 17.45
C GLY A 193 -1.95 -10.33 18.42
N GLY A 194 -2.30 -10.04 19.66
CA GLY A 194 -2.35 -11.00 20.75
C GLY A 194 -2.65 -10.30 22.07
N LEU A 195 -2.60 -11.04 23.18
CA LEU A 195 -2.66 -10.46 24.51
C LEU A 195 -1.42 -9.57 24.72
N PRO A 196 -1.56 -8.26 25.02
CA PRO A 196 -0.42 -7.35 25.17
C PRO A 196 0.63 -7.87 26.16
N ALA A 197 0.20 -8.30 27.35
CA ALA A 197 1.10 -8.86 28.36
C ALA A 197 1.91 -10.09 27.87
N TYR A 198 1.37 -10.89 26.96
CA TYR A 198 2.10 -12.01 26.38
C TYR A 198 3.15 -11.55 25.36
N LEU A 199 2.82 -10.55 24.55
CA LEU A 199 3.77 -9.97 23.60
C LEU A 199 4.89 -9.24 24.34
N ASP A 200 4.57 -8.50 25.40
CA ASP A 200 5.56 -7.88 26.28
C ASP A 200 6.51 -8.92 26.88
N TRP A 201 5.96 -10.00 27.44
CA TRP A 201 6.76 -11.13 27.95
C TRP A 201 7.65 -11.76 26.86
N LEU A 202 7.13 -11.97 25.65
CA LEU A 202 7.91 -12.49 24.52
C LEU A 202 9.10 -11.58 24.21
N HIS A 203 8.90 -10.27 24.24
CA HIS A 203 9.97 -9.31 24.08
C HIS A 203 10.97 -9.37 25.24
N GLU A 204 10.52 -9.44 26.49
CA GLU A 204 11.41 -9.54 27.66
C GLU A 204 12.29 -10.79 27.66
N MET A 205 11.76 -11.94 27.21
CA MET A 205 12.50 -13.21 27.20
C MET A 205 13.48 -13.35 26.02
N THR A 206 13.39 -12.48 25.02
CA THR A 206 14.25 -12.50 23.83
C THR A 206 15.28 -11.38 23.87
N ARG A 207 16.50 -11.68 23.41
CA ARG A 207 17.57 -10.68 23.35
C ARG A 207 17.23 -9.56 22.35
N LYS A 208 17.79 -8.38 22.58
CA LYS A 208 17.71 -7.27 21.62
C LYS A 208 18.62 -7.55 20.42
N SER A 209 18.19 -7.13 19.22
CA SER A 209 19.09 -7.10 18.07
C SER A 209 20.21 -6.07 18.34
N SER A 210 21.44 -6.42 17.93
CA SER A 210 22.65 -5.62 18.16
C SER A 210 22.94 -4.71 16.98
#